data_AF-A0A966YDB3-F1
#
_entry.id   AF-A0A966YDB3-F1
#
_cell.length_a   1.000
_cell.length_b   1.000
_cell.length_c   1.000
_cell.angle_alpha   90.00
_cell.angle_beta   90.00
_cell.angle_gamma   90.00
#
_symmetry.space_group_name_H-M   'P 1'
#
loop_
_entity.id
_entity.type
_entity.pdbx_description
1 polymer ?
#
loop_
_entity_poly.entity_id
_entity_poly.type
_entity_poly.pdbx_seq_one_letter_code
_entity_poly.pdbx_strand_id
1 'polypeptide(L)'
;MYDNPIQEARRQVEICNACRYCEGYCSVFPAITSARAFSDGDITHLANLCHNCRGCYYACQYTDPHEFDLNLPKALAEVRYDSWKQHAWPVGFSALFDRAGVLIASLSVLVATVLFYAIANFDIGGGDGFYAYITHSVLVVIFAPVFLLPLFALGISLRSYWHAAGGGAISLSDLRAAFASAAQMKNLQGGHGDGCNFEA
;
A
#
# COMPACT_ATOMS: atom_id res chain seq x y z
N MET A 1 25.31 7.18 -0.88
CA MET A 1 23.90 7.18 -1.31
C MET A 1 23.73 5.96 -2.19
N TYR A 2 22.90 5.00 -1.78
CA TYR A 2 22.71 3.77 -2.55
C TYR A 2 21.72 4.03 -3.69
N ASP A 3 22.04 3.57 -4.90
CA ASP A 3 21.18 3.76 -6.09
C ASP A 3 19.95 2.83 -6.09
N ASN A 4 19.85 1.89 -5.13
CA ASN A 4 18.78 0.90 -5.02
C ASN A 4 18.08 0.99 -3.64
N PRO A 5 16.79 1.34 -3.58
CA PRO A 5 16.01 1.41 -2.34
C PRO A 5 16.03 0.13 -1.50
N ILE A 6 16.02 -1.06 -2.12
CA ILE A 6 16.07 -2.34 -1.40
C ILE A 6 17.41 -2.51 -0.68
N GLN A 7 18.51 -2.10 -1.31
CA GLN A 7 19.85 -2.21 -0.72
C GLN A 7 19.99 -1.29 0.49
N GLU A 8 19.49 -0.05 0.39
CA GLU A 8 19.52 0.88 1.52
C GLU A 8 18.63 0.41 2.67
N ALA A 9 17.40 -0.02 2.36
CA ALA A 9 16.51 -0.57 3.37
C ALA A 9 17.13 -1.80 4.05
N ARG A 10 17.79 -2.68 3.30
CA ARG A 10 18.48 -3.85 3.87
C ARG A 10 19.60 -3.45 4.83
N ARG A 11 20.49 -2.54 4.42
CA ARG A 11 21.56 -2.04 5.28
C ARG A 11 21.01 -1.55 6.61
N GLN A 12 19.96 -0.72 6.56
CA GLN A 12 19.36 -0.19 7.77
C GLN A 12 18.68 -1.27 8.60
N VAL A 13 17.94 -2.21 7.99
CA VAL A 13 17.33 -3.35 8.67
C VAL A 13 18.39 -4.22 9.37
N GLU A 14 19.53 -4.48 8.74
CA GLU A 14 20.65 -5.24 9.32
C GLU A 14 21.25 -4.52 10.54
N ILE A 15 21.47 -3.21 10.46
CA ILE A 15 21.94 -2.40 11.60
C ILE A 15 20.88 -2.38 12.72
N CYS A 16 19.61 -2.21 12.38
CA CYS A 16 18.51 -2.28 13.34
C CYS A 16 18.42 -3.65 14.03
N ASN A 17 18.64 -4.74 13.29
CA ASN A 17 18.64 -6.11 13.82
C ASN A 17 19.82 -6.35 14.78
N ALA A 18 20.97 -5.72 14.52
CA ALA A 18 22.13 -5.78 15.41
C ALA A 18 21.91 -4.94 16.69
N CYS A 19 21.36 -3.73 16.57
CA CYS A 19 21.17 -2.80 17.68
C CYS A 19 20.02 -3.21 18.62
N ARG A 20 18.89 -3.66 18.05
CA ARG A 20 17.65 -4.09 18.74
C ARG A 20 17.03 -3.09 19.72
N TYR A 21 17.54 -1.86 19.82
CA TYR A 21 17.00 -0.83 20.71
C TYR A 21 15.50 -0.58 20.49
N CYS A 22 15.08 -0.61 19.23
CA CYS A 22 13.71 -0.32 18.83
C CYS A 22 12.77 -1.54 18.88
N GLU A 23 13.18 -2.68 19.45
CA GLU A 23 12.37 -3.93 19.47
C GLU A 23 10.97 -3.74 20.06
N GLY A 24 10.84 -2.85 21.05
CA GLY A 24 9.57 -2.48 21.68
C GLY A 24 8.83 -1.31 21.05
N TYR A 25 9.21 -0.81 19.86
CA TYR A 25 8.61 0.40 19.26
C TYR A 25 7.51 0.12 18.24
N CYS A 26 7.56 -0.99 17.49
CA CYS A 26 6.48 -1.37 16.58
C CYS A 26 6.55 -2.86 16.19
N SER A 27 5.46 -3.37 15.60
CA SER A 27 5.32 -4.77 15.20
C SER A 27 6.26 -5.22 14.06
N VAL A 28 6.93 -4.30 13.38
CA VAL A 28 7.95 -4.62 12.36
C VAL A 28 9.20 -5.20 12.99
N PHE A 29 9.59 -4.75 14.19
CA PHE A 29 10.86 -5.18 14.79
C PHE A 29 10.87 -6.67 15.16
N PRO A 30 9.81 -7.26 15.74
CA PRO A 30 9.72 -8.71 15.89
C PRO A 30 9.93 -9.49 14.59
N ALA A 31 9.46 -8.94 13.44
CA ALA A 31 9.70 -9.57 12.15
C ALA A 31 11.18 -9.46 11.72
N ILE A 32 11.78 -8.26 11.87
CA ILE A 32 13.21 -8.04 11.61
C ILE A 32 14.06 -9.00 12.45
N THR A 33 13.78 -9.11 13.74
CA THR A 33 14.61 -9.86 14.69
C THR A 33 14.44 -11.37 14.60
N SER A 34 13.43 -11.84 13.87
CA SER A 34 13.22 -13.28 13.60
C SER A 34 14.17 -13.83 12.54
N ALA A 35 14.86 -12.97 11.78
CA ALA A 35 15.77 -13.33 10.71
C ALA A 35 17.20 -12.83 10.96
N ARG A 36 18.17 -13.46 10.30
CA ARG A 36 19.60 -13.08 10.35
C ARG A 36 20.13 -12.49 9.06
N ALA A 37 19.49 -12.81 7.95
CA ALA A 37 19.77 -12.30 6.62
C ALA A 37 18.42 -12.08 5.95
N PHE A 38 18.36 -11.06 5.09
CA PHE A 38 17.11 -10.63 4.46
C PHE A 38 17.26 -10.74 2.95
N SER A 39 16.33 -11.42 2.29
CA SER A 39 16.17 -11.41 0.85
C SER A 39 15.46 -10.14 0.37
N ASP A 40 15.40 -9.91 -0.94
CA ASP A 40 14.65 -8.78 -1.50
C ASP A 40 13.17 -8.87 -1.11
N GLY A 41 12.61 -10.09 -1.14
CA GLY A 41 11.24 -10.37 -0.71
C GLY A 41 10.99 -10.07 0.76
N ASP A 42 11.95 -10.37 1.64
CA ASP A 42 11.85 -10.03 3.07
C ASP A 42 11.80 -8.52 3.28
N ILE A 43 12.67 -7.77 2.59
CA ILE A 43 12.69 -6.30 2.66
C ILE A 43 11.38 -5.71 2.12
N THR A 44 10.86 -6.22 1.00
CA THR A 44 9.56 -5.83 0.45
C THR A 44 8.41 -6.15 1.42
N HIS A 45 8.46 -7.28 2.12
CA HIS A 45 7.46 -7.63 3.12
C HIS A 45 7.51 -6.69 4.33
N LEU A 46 8.71 -6.47 4.90
CA LEU A 46 8.93 -5.55 6.02
C LEU A 46 8.47 -4.13 5.68
N ALA A 47 8.71 -3.69 4.44
CA ALA A 47 8.26 -2.39 3.94
C ALA A 47 6.73 -2.23 3.98
N ASN A 48 6.00 -3.31 3.71
CA ASN A 48 4.53 -3.35 3.73
C ASN A 48 3.95 -3.63 5.13
N LEU A 49 4.75 -4.10 6.09
CA LEU A 49 4.39 -4.14 7.51
C LEU A 49 4.58 -2.77 8.20
N CYS A 50 5.49 -1.94 7.70
CA CYS A 50 5.78 -0.63 8.27
C CYS A 50 4.66 0.38 7.98
N HIS A 51 4.09 1.00 9.02
CA HIS A 51 3.07 2.05 8.87
C HIS A 51 3.63 3.48 8.85
N ASN A 52 4.95 3.64 8.79
CA ASN A 52 5.61 4.95 8.76
C ASN A 52 5.25 5.87 9.95
N CYS A 53 5.07 5.30 11.14
CA CYS A 53 4.76 6.07 12.36
C CYS A 53 5.96 6.86 12.91
N ARG A 54 7.18 6.52 12.48
CA ARG A 54 8.44 7.21 12.83
C ARG A 54 8.87 7.18 14.31
N GLY A 55 8.15 6.52 15.22
CA GLY A 55 8.61 6.38 16.61
C GLY A 55 10.02 5.77 16.73
N CYS A 56 10.34 4.78 15.90
CA CYS A 56 11.69 4.20 15.85
C CYS A 56 12.76 5.14 15.30
N TYR A 57 12.39 6.15 14.52
CA TYR A 57 13.32 7.17 14.01
C TYR A 57 13.66 8.16 15.11
N TYR A 58 12.66 8.69 15.82
CA TYR A 58 12.89 9.66 16.90
C TYR A 58 13.70 9.10 18.07
N ALA A 59 13.57 7.81 18.33
CA ALA A 59 14.32 7.12 19.37
C ALA A 59 15.72 6.63 18.93
N CYS A 60 16.04 6.70 17.64
CA CYS A 60 17.24 6.06 17.13
C CYS A 60 18.50 6.87 17.52
N GLN A 61 19.50 6.17 18.04
CA GLN A 61 20.81 6.75 18.39
C GLN A 61 21.72 7.00 17.18
N TYR A 62 21.33 6.49 16.01
CA TYR A 62 22.14 6.43 14.79
C TYR A 62 21.54 7.23 13.63
N THR A 63 20.59 8.13 13.90
CA THR A 63 20.14 9.13 12.92
C THR A 63 21.24 10.17 12.68
N ASP A 64 21.08 11.02 11.66
CA ASP A 64 21.91 12.21 11.48
C ASP A 64 22.17 12.95 12.82
N PRO A 65 23.43 13.35 13.11
CA PRO A 65 24.61 13.33 12.25
C PRO A 65 25.49 12.06 12.36
N HIS A 66 24.97 10.96 12.92
CA HIS A 66 25.73 9.71 13.03
C HIS A 66 26.10 9.15 11.64
N GLU A 67 27.28 8.53 11.51
CA GLU A 67 27.80 8.03 10.22
C GLU A 67 26.89 7.00 9.52
N PHE A 68 26.03 6.33 10.27
CA PHE A 68 25.05 5.38 9.74
C PHE A 68 23.82 6.04 9.12
N ASP A 69 23.50 7.28 9.52
CA ASP A 69 22.35 8.07 9.07
C ASP A 69 21.07 7.22 8.88
N LEU A 70 20.61 6.60 9.96
CA LEU A 70 19.45 5.71 9.91
C LEU A 70 18.16 6.49 9.78
N ASN A 71 17.40 6.19 8.73
CA ASN A 71 16.01 6.61 8.54
C ASN A 71 15.17 5.45 8.01
N LEU A 72 14.97 4.45 8.88
CA LEU A 72 14.31 3.20 8.52
C LEU A 72 12.89 3.42 7.96
N PRO A 73 12.06 4.32 8.53
CA PRO A 73 10.74 4.60 7.96
C PRO A 73 10.80 5.12 6.53
N LYS A 74 11.76 6.02 6.22
CA LYS A 74 11.96 6.53 4.86
C LYS A 74 12.40 5.41 3.91
N ALA A 75 13.44 4.66 4.27
CA ALA A 75 13.96 3.59 3.42
C ALA A 75 12.88 2.52 3.10
N LEU A 76 12.10 2.11 4.12
CA LEU A 76 10.98 1.19 3.94
C LEU A 76 9.82 1.82 3.16
N ALA A 77 9.55 3.11 3.29
CA ALA A 77 8.52 3.79 2.51
C ALA A 77 8.85 3.83 1.02
N GLU A 78 10.11 4.06 0.66
CA GLU A 78 10.59 4.02 -0.72
C GLU A 78 10.41 2.62 -1.33
N VAL A 79 10.87 1.58 -0.63
CA VAL A 79 10.66 0.18 -1.06
C VAL A 79 9.17 -0.15 -1.19
N ARG A 80 8.34 0.29 -0.25
CA ARG A 80 6.89 0.03 -0.29
C ARG A 80 6.27 0.65 -1.54
N TYR A 81 6.56 1.92 -1.79
CA TYR A 81 6.05 2.64 -2.95
C TYR A 81 6.43 1.95 -4.26
N ASP A 82 7.69 1.54 -4.40
CA ASP A 82 8.15 0.81 -5.59
C ASP A 82 7.49 -0.56 -5.72
N SER A 83 7.32 -1.29 -4.60
CA SER A 83 6.66 -2.60 -4.61
C SER A 83 5.20 -2.51 -5.07
N TRP A 84 4.47 -1.44 -4.69
CA TRP A 84 3.10 -1.23 -5.13
C TRP A 84 3.02 -1.03 -6.64
N LYS A 85 3.94 -0.28 -7.23
CA LYS A 85 3.99 -0.07 -8.68
C LYS A 85 4.34 -1.33 -9.45
N GLN A 86 5.27 -2.12 -8.93
CA GLN A 86 5.73 -3.35 -9.54
C GLN A 86 4.63 -4.41 -9.57
N HIS A 87 3.80 -4.47 -8.53
CA HIS A 87 2.72 -5.45 -8.43
C HIS A 87 1.36 -4.93 -8.90
N ALA A 88 1.22 -3.64 -9.19
CA ALA A 88 -0.02 -3.07 -9.73
C ALA A 88 -0.36 -3.66 -11.11
N TRP A 89 -1.51 -4.32 -11.20
CA TRP A 89 -2.08 -4.78 -12.46
C TRP A 89 -3.16 -3.79 -12.97
N PRO A 90 -3.27 -3.53 -14.28
CA PRO A 90 -2.44 -4.05 -15.37
C PRO A 90 -1.02 -3.48 -15.40
N VAL A 91 -0.06 -4.30 -15.85
CA VAL A 91 1.35 -3.89 -15.95
C VAL A 91 1.48 -2.67 -16.86
N GLY A 92 2.28 -1.68 -16.43
CA GLY A 92 2.54 -0.45 -17.17
C GLY A 92 1.56 0.69 -16.91
N PHE A 93 0.36 0.40 -16.37
CA PHE A 93 -0.59 1.46 -15.99
C PHE A 93 -0.06 2.29 -14.81
N SER A 94 0.68 1.69 -13.89
CA SER A 94 1.35 2.41 -12.79
C SER A 94 2.32 3.48 -13.32
N ALA A 95 3.16 3.12 -14.29
CA ALA A 95 4.10 4.06 -14.92
C ALA A 95 3.40 5.18 -15.71
N LEU A 96 2.28 4.87 -16.38
CA LEU A 96 1.47 5.88 -17.05
C LEU A 96 0.86 6.84 -16.02
N PHE A 97 0.32 6.32 -14.92
CA PHE A 97 -0.25 7.11 -13.84
C PHE A 97 0.79 7.99 -13.16
N ASP A 98 2.01 7.50 -12.92
CA ASP A 98 3.09 8.33 -12.36
C ASP A 98 3.45 9.51 -13.25
N ARG A 99 3.48 9.31 -14.58
CA ARG A 99 3.86 10.34 -15.55
C ARG A 99 2.75 11.34 -15.83
N ALA A 100 1.50 10.88 -15.86
CA ALA A 100 0.36 11.63 -16.37
C ALA A 100 -0.84 11.64 -15.42
N GLY A 101 -0.68 11.30 -14.14
CA GLY A 101 -1.78 11.14 -13.19
C GLY A 101 -2.67 12.38 -13.06
N VAL A 102 -2.07 13.57 -13.05
CA VAL A 102 -2.81 14.85 -13.04
C VAL A 102 -3.63 15.00 -14.32
N LEU A 103 -3.06 14.71 -15.50
CA LEU A 103 -3.79 14.77 -16.76
C LEU A 103 -4.95 13.77 -16.79
N ILE A 104 -4.72 12.53 -16.34
CA ILE A 104 -5.77 11.49 -16.26
C ILE A 104 -6.91 11.95 -15.34
N ALA A 105 -6.58 12.51 -14.17
CA ALA A 105 -7.57 13.04 -13.24
C ALA A 105 -8.35 14.21 -13.85
N SER A 106 -7.65 15.18 -14.46
CA SER A 106 -8.28 16.32 -15.13
C SER A 106 -9.19 15.89 -16.28
N LEU A 107 -8.77 14.94 -17.12
CA LEU A 107 -9.59 14.39 -18.19
C LEU A 107 -10.82 13.66 -17.65
N SER A 108 -10.66 12.89 -16.56
CA SER A 108 -11.79 12.20 -15.92
C SER A 108 -12.83 13.20 -15.38
N VAL A 109 -12.37 14.29 -14.75
CA VAL A 109 -13.25 15.38 -14.27
C VAL A 109 -13.92 16.11 -15.44
N LEU A 110 -13.19 16.36 -16.53
CA LEU A 110 -13.74 16.99 -17.73
C LEU A 110 -14.84 16.13 -18.35
N VAL A 111 -14.58 14.83 -18.54
CA VAL A 111 -15.57 13.88 -19.10
C VAL A 111 -16.79 13.79 -18.21
N ALA A 112 -16.63 13.69 -16.89
CA ALA A 112 -17.75 13.68 -15.95
C ALA A 112 -18.57 14.99 -16.03
N THR A 113 -17.90 16.14 -16.04
CA THR A 113 -18.55 17.46 -16.16
C THR A 113 -19.34 17.57 -17.46
N VAL A 114 -18.75 17.18 -18.60
CA VAL A 114 -19.42 17.20 -19.91
C VAL A 114 -20.61 16.25 -19.93
N LEU A 115 -20.49 15.06 -19.34
CA LEU A 115 -21.59 14.09 -19.25
C LEU A 115 -22.77 14.66 -18.44
N PHE A 116 -22.51 15.22 -17.25
CA PHE A 116 -23.56 15.82 -16.43
C PHE A 116 -24.18 17.07 -17.07
N TYR A 117 -23.37 17.90 -17.71
CA TYR A 117 -23.86 19.03 -18.48
C TYR A 117 -24.79 18.57 -19.61
N ALA A 118 -24.42 17.50 -20.32
CA ALA A 118 -25.23 16.97 -21.41
C ALA A 118 -26.57 16.44 -20.89
N ILE A 119 -26.57 15.65 -19.81
CA ILE A 119 -27.79 15.14 -19.16
C ILE A 119 -28.71 16.28 -18.71
N ALA A 120 -28.17 17.40 -18.25
CA ALA A 120 -28.96 18.52 -17.76
C ALA A 120 -29.57 19.39 -18.88
N ASN A 121 -28.98 19.40 -20.08
CA ASN A 121 -29.32 20.39 -21.13
C ASN A 121 -29.84 19.79 -22.44
N PHE A 122 -29.69 18.48 -22.65
CA PHE A 122 -30.23 17.80 -23.84
C PHE A 122 -31.31 16.79 -23.44
N ASP A 123 -32.35 16.67 -24.28
CA ASP A 123 -33.39 15.66 -24.12
C ASP A 123 -32.87 14.30 -24.63
N ILE A 124 -32.34 13.49 -23.72
CA ILE A 124 -31.63 12.25 -24.06
C ILE A 124 -32.51 10.99 -23.89
N GLY A 125 -33.82 11.12 -23.71
CA GLY A 125 -34.73 9.98 -23.61
C GLY A 125 -36.21 10.35 -23.51
N GLY A 126 -37.09 9.40 -23.80
CA GLY A 126 -38.54 9.62 -23.77
C GLY A 126 -39.22 8.72 -22.74
N GLY A 127 -39.80 9.33 -21.69
CA GLY A 127 -40.69 8.65 -20.74
C GLY A 127 -40.67 9.25 -19.33
N ASP A 128 -41.62 8.84 -18.51
CA ASP A 128 -41.72 9.27 -17.11
C ASP A 128 -40.92 8.34 -16.19
N GLY A 129 -40.03 8.92 -15.39
CA GLY A 129 -39.26 8.24 -14.35
C GLY A 129 -37.85 7.80 -14.77
N PHE A 130 -36.98 7.63 -13.77
CA PHE A 130 -35.54 7.35 -13.93
C PHE A 130 -35.23 6.14 -14.84
N TYR A 131 -35.99 5.05 -14.69
CA TYR A 131 -35.76 3.81 -15.45
C TYR A 131 -36.21 3.89 -16.92
N ALA A 132 -36.95 4.93 -17.32
CA ALA A 132 -37.23 5.21 -18.73
C ALA A 132 -35.97 5.68 -19.47
N TYR A 133 -35.06 6.36 -18.77
CA TYR A 133 -33.79 6.86 -19.32
C TYR A 133 -32.64 5.89 -19.07
N ILE A 134 -32.58 5.27 -17.89
CA ILE A 134 -31.51 4.34 -17.50
C ILE A 134 -32.13 3.06 -16.95
N THR A 135 -32.26 2.05 -17.81
CA THR A 135 -32.80 0.75 -17.39
C THR A 135 -31.91 0.10 -16.34
N HIS A 136 -32.49 -0.79 -15.52
CA HIS A 136 -31.72 -1.57 -14.54
C HIS A 136 -30.55 -2.32 -15.20
N SER A 137 -30.75 -2.88 -16.40
CA SER A 137 -29.70 -3.56 -17.15
C SER A 137 -28.55 -2.62 -17.52
N VAL A 138 -28.83 -1.37 -17.90
CA VAL A 138 -27.79 -0.36 -18.17
C VAL A 138 -26.98 -0.06 -16.92
N LEU A 139 -27.64 0.10 -15.76
CA LEU A 139 -26.94 0.28 -14.48
C LEU A 139 -26.02 -0.91 -14.17
N VAL A 140 -26.52 -2.13 -14.29
CA VAL A 140 -25.74 -3.33 -14.02
C VAL A 140 -24.52 -3.42 -14.95
N VAL A 141 -24.68 -3.16 -16.25
CA VAL A 141 -23.59 -3.21 -17.22
C VAL A 141 -22.52 -2.15 -16.95
N ILE A 142 -22.88 -0.95 -16.47
CA ILE A 142 -21.92 0.11 -16.17
C ILE A 142 -21.24 -0.15 -14.81
N PHE A 143 -22.02 -0.43 -13.77
CA PHE A 143 -21.50 -0.49 -12.40
C PHE A 143 -20.85 -1.83 -12.04
N ALA A 144 -21.27 -2.95 -12.65
CA ALA A 144 -20.66 -4.25 -12.33
C ALA A 144 -19.17 -4.31 -12.72
N PRO A 145 -18.73 -3.87 -13.91
CA PRO A 145 -17.30 -3.80 -14.22
C PRO A 145 -16.54 -2.83 -13.30
N VAL A 146 -17.12 -1.67 -13.00
CA VAL A 146 -16.50 -0.67 -12.09
C VAL A 146 -16.28 -1.25 -10.69
N PHE A 147 -17.14 -2.16 -10.23
CA PHE A 147 -16.99 -2.86 -8.96
C PHE A 147 -16.06 -4.07 -9.05
N LEU A 148 -16.23 -4.92 -10.06
CA LEU A 148 -15.51 -6.20 -10.17
C LEU A 148 -14.07 -6.04 -10.64
N LEU A 149 -13.78 -5.08 -11.53
CA LEU A 149 -12.43 -4.88 -12.06
C LEU A 149 -11.42 -4.49 -10.97
N PRO A 150 -11.71 -3.55 -10.04
CA PRO A 150 -10.78 -3.26 -8.94
C PRO A 150 -10.54 -4.47 -8.03
N LEU A 151 -11.57 -5.26 -7.72
CA LEU A 151 -11.41 -6.47 -6.91
C LEU A 151 -10.54 -7.52 -7.61
N PHE A 152 -10.75 -7.70 -8.91
CA PHE A 152 -9.95 -8.60 -9.73
C PHE A 152 -8.49 -8.13 -9.84
N ALA A 153 -8.29 -6.84 -10.10
CA ALA A 153 -6.96 -6.23 -10.16
C ALA A 153 -6.22 -6.34 -8.82
N LEU A 154 -6.92 -6.09 -7.70
CA LEU A 154 -6.36 -6.27 -6.37
C LEU A 154 -5.98 -7.74 -6.12
N GLY A 155 -6.83 -8.69 -6.51
CA GLY A 155 -6.54 -10.12 -6.40
C GLY A 155 -5.27 -10.53 -7.16
N ILE A 156 -5.10 -10.06 -8.40
CA ILE A 156 -3.88 -10.31 -9.19
C ILE A 156 -2.66 -9.65 -8.53
N SER A 157 -2.80 -8.39 -8.10
CA SER A 157 -1.70 -7.61 -7.52
C SER A 157 -1.22 -8.25 -6.21
N LEU A 158 -2.15 -8.65 -5.33
CA LEU A 158 -1.84 -9.34 -4.08
C LEU A 158 -1.20 -10.71 -4.32
N ARG A 159 -1.67 -11.46 -5.32
CA ARG A 159 -1.04 -12.74 -5.69
C ARG A 159 0.40 -12.54 -6.18
N SER A 160 0.63 -11.53 -7.02
CA SER A 160 1.96 -11.17 -7.52
C SER A 160 2.90 -10.82 -6.36
N TYR A 161 2.45 -9.95 -5.45
CA TYR A 161 3.17 -9.59 -4.23
C TYR A 161 3.44 -10.82 -3.33
N TRP A 162 2.43 -11.67 -3.10
CA TRP A 162 2.57 -12.85 -2.25
C TRP A 162 3.68 -13.78 -2.75
N HIS A 163 3.73 -14.03 -4.06
CA HIS A 163 4.80 -14.84 -4.65
C HIS A 163 6.18 -14.14 -4.56
N ALA A 164 6.24 -12.83 -4.81
CA ALA A 164 7.50 -12.07 -4.76
C ALA A 164 8.08 -11.98 -3.33
N ALA A 165 7.22 -11.91 -2.31
CA ALA A 165 7.61 -11.92 -0.91
C ALA A 165 7.98 -13.33 -0.37
N GLY A 166 7.99 -14.36 -1.22
CA GLY A 166 8.27 -15.73 -0.81
C GLY A 166 7.13 -16.41 -0.03
N GLY A 167 5.90 -15.92 -0.19
CA GLY A 167 4.72 -16.39 0.52
C GLY A 167 4.40 -17.87 0.23
N GLY A 168 4.18 -18.63 1.30
CA GLY A 168 3.85 -20.06 1.25
C GLY A 168 2.37 -20.36 1.03
N ALA A 169 1.96 -21.61 1.28
CA ALA A 169 0.55 -21.98 1.27
C ALA A 169 -0.17 -21.36 2.48
N ILE A 170 -1.35 -20.78 2.25
CA ILE A 170 -2.16 -20.15 3.29
C ILE A 170 -3.06 -21.20 3.95
N SER A 171 -2.98 -21.31 5.27
CA SER A 171 -3.83 -22.18 6.09
C SER A 171 -4.99 -21.42 6.74
N LEU A 172 -6.00 -22.15 7.24
CA LEU A 172 -7.12 -21.55 7.96
C LEU A 172 -6.68 -20.87 9.27
N SER A 173 -5.63 -21.36 9.92
CA SER A 173 -5.04 -20.72 11.11
C SER A 173 -4.44 -19.37 10.77
N ASP A 174 -3.77 -19.23 9.62
CA ASP A 174 -3.18 -17.97 9.19
C ASP A 174 -4.27 -16.93 8.94
N LEU A 175 -5.37 -17.33 8.29
CA LEU A 175 -6.52 -16.46 8.07
C LEU A 175 -7.13 -16.01 9.40
N ARG A 176 -7.37 -16.92 10.34
CA ARG A 176 -7.90 -16.57 11.68
C ARG A 176 -6.98 -15.61 12.42
N ALA A 177 -5.66 -15.85 12.40
CA ALA A 177 -4.69 -14.98 13.04
C ALA A 177 -4.61 -13.59 12.38
N ALA A 178 -4.69 -13.53 11.04
CA ALA A 178 -4.74 -12.29 10.30
C ALA A 178 -6.00 -11.48 10.61
N PHE A 179 -7.18 -12.12 10.61
CA PHE A 179 -8.44 -11.47 10.99
C PHE A 179 -8.42 -10.95 12.43
N ALA A 180 -7.92 -11.74 13.38
CA ALA A 180 -7.78 -11.31 14.77
C ALA A 180 -6.84 -10.11 14.90
N SER A 181 -5.69 -10.15 14.21
CA SER A 181 -4.71 -9.05 14.20
C SER A 181 -5.29 -7.77 13.59
N ALA A 182 -6.08 -7.90 12.52
CA ALA A 182 -6.77 -6.77 11.88
C ALA A 182 -7.88 -6.19 12.78
N ALA A 183 -8.70 -7.04 13.40
CA ALA A 183 -9.78 -6.63 14.29
C ALA A 183 -9.28 -5.87 15.53
N GLN A 184 -8.08 -6.22 16.01
CA GLN A 184 -7.42 -5.53 17.13
C GLN A 184 -6.51 -4.38 16.66
N MET A 185 -6.37 -4.16 15.35
CA MET A 185 -5.43 -3.21 14.78
C MET A 185 -3.99 -3.39 15.31
N LYS A 186 -3.57 -4.64 15.56
CA LYS A 186 -2.31 -4.97 16.25
C LYS A 186 -1.08 -4.24 15.67
N ASN A 187 -1.00 -4.11 14.35
CA ASN A 187 0.13 -3.46 13.67
C ASN A 187 0.08 -1.92 13.73
N LEU A 188 -1.05 -1.34 14.09
CA LEU A 188 -1.24 0.11 14.25
C LEU A 188 -1.20 0.57 15.71
N GLN A 189 -1.14 -0.35 16.69
CA GLN A 189 -1.04 -0.03 18.11
C GLN A 189 0.32 0.58 18.51
N GLY A 190 1.33 0.54 17.64
CA GLY A 190 2.71 0.81 18.03
C GLY A 190 3.21 -0.23 19.04
N GLY A 191 4.44 -0.07 19.51
CA GLY A 191 5.03 -1.01 20.47
C GLY A 191 4.65 -0.76 21.93
N HIS A 192 4.21 0.47 22.25
CA HIS A 192 3.72 0.86 23.59
C HIS A 192 2.19 0.79 23.74
N GLY A 193 1.44 0.50 22.68
CA GLY A 193 -0.03 0.45 22.71
C GLY A 193 -0.71 1.82 22.54
N ASP A 194 0.06 2.90 22.48
CA ASP A 194 -0.45 4.28 22.31
C ASP A 194 -0.85 4.62 20.87
N GLY A 195 -0.60 3.71 19.93
CA GLY A 195 -0.87 3.90 18.51
C GLY A 195 0.34 4.34 17.69
N CYS A 196 0.22 4.20 16.38
CA CYS A 196 1.15 4.76 15.39
C CYS A 196 0.90 6.25 15.20
N ASN A 197 1.31 7.07 16.18
CA ASN A 197 1.16 8.52 16.14
C ASN A 197 2.45 9.19 15.66
N PHE A 198 2.30 10.33 14.97
CA PHE A 198 3.42 11.26 14.77
C PHE A 198 3.61 12.04 16.06
N GLU A 199 4.85 12.17 16.52
CA GLU A 199 5.17 13.12 17.59
C GLU A 199 4.82 14.54 17.14
N ALA A 200 4.22 15.33 18.03
CA ALA A 200 3.77 16.69 17.76
C ALA A 200 4.93 17.68 17.69
#